data_AF-R5GX04-F1
#
_entry.id   AF-R5GX04-F1
#
_cell.length_a   1.000
_cell.length_b   1.000
_cell.length_c   1.000
_cell.angle_alpha   90.00
_cell.angle_beta   90.00
_cell.angle_gamma   90.00
#
_symmetry.space_group_name_H-M   'P 1'
#
loop_
_entity.id
_entity.type
_entity.pdbx_description
1 polymer ?
#
loop_
_entity_poly.entity_id
_entity_poly.type
_entity_poly.pdbx_seq_one_letter_code
_entity_poly.pdbx_strand_id
1 'polypeptide(L)' 'MPKETIEFFKELKNNRPKLTAQQYRTIKGQAVKGNVMDARKGLHKVLKRRNVR' A
#
# COMPACT_ATOMS: atom_id res chain seq x y z
N MET A 1 11.23 -12.47 5.47
CA MET A 1 10.33 -11.31 5.42
C MET A 1 9.74 -11.10 6.81
N PRO A 2 9.89 -9.92 7.42
CA PRO A 2 9.26 -9.59 8.71
C PRO A 2 7.74 -9.81 8.67
N LYS A 3 7.15 -10.19 9.82
CA LYS A 3 5.70 -10.42 9.95
C LYS A 3 4.87 -9.21 9.48
N GLU A 4 5.33 -8.01 9.82
CA GLU A 4 4.73 -6.73 9.41
C GLU A 4 4.69 -6.55 7.89
N THR A 5 5.74 -7.00 7.18
CA THR A 5 5.80 -6.92 5.72
C THR A 5 4.77 -7.84 5.07
N ILE A 6 4.57 -9.03 5.64
CA ILE A 6 3.57 -10.00 5.16
C ILE A 6 2.15 -9.45 5.38
N GLU A 7 1.88 -8.90 6.57
CA GLU A 7 0.60 -8.25 6.88
C GLU A 7 0.32 -7.07 5.95
N PHE A 8 1.33 -6.23 5.69
CA PHE A 8 1.21 -5.13 4.74
C PHE A 8 0.86 -5.60 3.33
N PHE A 9 1.49 -6.66 2.80
CA PHE A 9 1.16 -7.15 1.46
C PHE A 9 -0.27 -7.71 1.37
N LYS A 10 -0.79 -8.32 2.45
CA LYS A 10 -2.20 -8.73 2.55
C LYS A 10 -3.13 -7.51 2.51
N GLU A 11 -2.82 -6.49 3.32
CA GLU A 11 -3.56 -5.23 3.36
C GLU A 11 -3.58 -4.52 1.99
N LEU A 12 -2.43 -4.45 1.32
CA LEU A 12 -2.29 -3.85 0.00
C LEU A 12 -3.08 -4.63 -1.07
N LYS A 13 -3.11 -5.97 -0.99
CA LYS A 13 -3.91 -6.82 -1.89
C LYS A 13 -5.41 -6.60 -1.68
N ASN A 14 -5.86 -6.51 -0.43
CA ASN A 14 -7.27 -6.25 -0.11
C ASN A 14 -7.75 -4.88 -0.65
N ASN A 15 -6.85 -3.90 -0.69
CA ASN A 15 -7.14 -2.58 -1.24
C ASN A 15 -6.92 -2.46 -2.76
N ARG A 16 -6.56 -3.54 -3.47
CA ARG A 16 -6.29 -3.51 -4.92
C ARG A 16 -7.41 -2.88 -5.77
N PRO A 17 -8.72 -3.18 -5.54
CA PRO A 17 -9.80 -2.56 -6.31
C PRO A 17 -9.92 -1.05 -6.09
N LYS A 18 -9.43 -0.56 -4.94
CA LYS A 18 -9.43 0.85 -4.54
C LYS A 18 -8.18 1.60 -5.00
N LEU A 19 -7.35 1.01 -5.87
CA LEU A 19 -6.09 1.59 -6.32
C LEU A 19 -5.97 1.51 -7.84
N THR A 20 -5.42 2.55 -8.46
CA THR A 20 -4.97 2.45 -9.85
C THR A 20 -3.82 1.44 -9.97
N ALA A 21 -3.58 0.90 -11.16
CA ALA A 21 -2.44 0.01 -11.42
C ALA A 21 -1.11 0.66 -11.01
N GLN A 22 -0.93 1.95 -11.30
CA GLN A 22 0.28 2.69 -10.94
C GLN A 22 0.46 2.86 -9.43
N GLN A 23 -0.60 3.23 -8.71
CA GLN A 23 -0.56 3.37 -7.24
C GLN A 23 -0.17 2.04 -6.57
N TYR A 24 -0.81 0.96 -6.99
CA TYR A 24 -0.51 -0.37 -6.47
C TYR A 24 0.94 -0.78 -6.72
N ARG A 25 1.45 -0.62 -7.95
CA ARG A 25 2.84 -0.96 -8.30
C ARG A 25 3.85 -0.12 -7.51
N THR A 26 3.58 1.18 -7.36
CA THR A 26 4.45 2.12 -6.64
C THR A 26 4.56 1.75 -5.16
N ILE A 27 3.41 1.59 -4.49
CA ILE A 27 3.34 1.24 -3.07
C ILE A 27 3.95 -0.15 -2.82
N LYS A 28 3.68 -1.12 -3.72
CA LYS A 28 4.31 -2.45 -3.66
C LYS A 28 5.84 -2.35 -3.78
N GLY A 29 6.33 -1.55 -4.73
CA GLY A 29 7.77 -1.36 -4.96
C GLY A 29 8.50 -0.73 -3.77
N GLN A 30 7.85 0.22 -3.07
CA GLN A 30 8.39 0.81 -1.84
C GLN A 30 8.56 -0.24 -0.73
N ALA A 31 7.55 -1.09 -0.52
CA ALA A 31 7.61 -2.15 0.48
C ALA A 31 8.64 -3.24 0.13
N VAL A 32 8.79 -3.59 -1.16
CA VAL A 32 9.82 -4.54 -1.62
C VAL A 32 11.23 -4.03 -1.36
N LYS A 33 11.45 -2.71 -1.42
CA LYS A 33 12.74 -2.08 -1.09
C LYS A 33 13.04 -1.99 0.43
N GLY A 34 12.14 -2.48 1.28
CA GLY A 34 12.29 -2.45 2.74
C GLY A 34 11.60 -1.28 3.44
N ASN A 35 11.04 -0.31 2.70
CA ASN A 35 10.40 0.88 3.25
C ASN A 35 8.90 0.65 3.50
N VAL A 36 8.56 -0.36 4.29
CA VAL A 36 7.17 -0.79 4.53
C VAL A 36 6.35 0.29 5.24
N MET A 37 6.95 1.02 6.18
CA MET A 37 6.26 2.10 6.91
C MET A 37 5.85 3.26 6.01
N ASP A 38 6.75 3.69 5.12
CA ASP A 38 6.45 4.72 4.12
C ASP A 38 5.40 4.24 3.12
N ALA A 39 5.50 2.98 2.68
CA ALA A 39 4.51 2.36 1.80
C ALA A 39 3.11 2.34 2.45
N ARG A 40 3.03 2.03 3.75
CA ARG A 40 1.78 2.05 4.53
C ARG A 40 1.21 3.46 4.67
N LYS A 41 2.04 4.47 4.94
CA LYS A 41 1.63 5.88 4.94
C LYS A 41 1.10 6.31 3.56
N GLY A 42 1.77 5.88 2.49
CA GLY A 42 1.33 6.11 1.10
C GLY A 42 -0.03 5.49 0.80
N LEU A 43 -0.25 4.24 1.21
CA LEU A 43 -1.52 3.53 1.08
C LEU A 43 -2.67 4.29 1.78
N HIS A 44 -2.49 4.63 3.06
CA HIS A 44 -3.50 5.39 3.82
C HIS A 44 -3.82 6.75 3.18
N LYS A 45 -2.81 7.47 2.68
CA LYS A 45 -3.01 8.76 2.00
C LYS A 45 -3.87 8.63 0.74
N VAL A 46 -3.62 7.59 -0.06
CA VAL A 46 -4.39 7.33 -1.29
C VAL A 46 -5.83 6.92 -0.97
N LEU A 47 -6.02 6.05 0.03
CA LEU A 47 -7.35 5.60 0.45
C LEU A 47 -8.17 6.75 1.07
N LYS A 48 -7.56 7.58 1.94
CA LYS A 48 -8.24 8.73 2.56
C LYS A 48 -8.71 9.75 1.53
N ARG A 49 -7.90 10.03 0.49
CA ARG A 49 -8.29 10.94 -0.61
C ARG A 49 -9.51 10.47 -1.40
N ARG A 50 -9.77 9.16 -1.45
CA ARG A 50 -10.93 8.61 -2.17
C ARG A 50 -12.23 8.68 -1.37
N ASN A 51 -12.16 8.70 -0.04
CA ASN A 51 -13.34 8.79 0.84
C ASN A 51 -13.85 10.23 1.06
N VAL A 52 -13.12 11.25 0.60
CA VAL A 52 -13.49 12.67 0.74
C VAL A 52 -14.28 13.16 -0.50
N ARG A 53 -14.54 12.28 -1.47
CA ARG A 53 -15.19 12.60 -2.74
C ARG A 53 -16.56 11.95 -2.78
#